data_AF-A0A929IT21-F1
#
_entry.id   AF-A0A929IT21-F1
#
_cell.length_a   1.000
_cell.length_b   1.000
_cell.length_c   1.000
_cell.angle_alpha   90.00
_cell.angle_beta   90.00
_cell.angle_gamma   90.00
#
_symmetry.space_group_name_H-M   'P 1'
#
loop_
_entity.id
_entity.type
_entity.pdbx_description
1 polymer ?
#
loop_
_entity_poly.entity_id
_entity_poly.type
_entity_poly.pdbx_seq_one_letter_code
_entity_poly.pdbx_strand_id
1 'polypeptide(L)'
;ANGGGIRGDRTYDAGTVLTRKDVLTELPFGNVTVLLEMSGADVLAALENGVSQVEEKAGRFPQVSGLSFTYDPAAAAGSRVVEVMIGGKALDKAKTYKVATNDYMAGGGDGYAALKNGKVLIDASGATLMATMVMDYIAANAPVAPKVEGRIKTK
;
A
#
# COMPACT_ATOMS: atom_id res chain seq x y z
N ALA A 1 0.77 -0.67 -0.72
CA ALA A 1 0.76 -1.23 -2.09
C ALA A 1 -0.47 -0.72 -2.82
N ASN A 2 -0.41 -0.53 -4.14
CA ASN A 2 -1.57 -0.20 -4.97
C ASN A 2 -2.42 -1.46 -5.18
N GLY A 3 -3.75 -1.30 -5.14
CA GLY A 3 -4.72 -2.40 -5.22
C GLY A 3 -4.61 -3.18 -6.54
N GLY A 4 -4.28 -2.51 -7.64
CA GLY A 4 -4.05 -3.14 -8.94
C GLY A 4 -2.81 -4.06 -8.98
N GLY A 5 -1.93 -3.95 -7.98
CA GLY A 5 -0.80 -4.86 -7.78
C GLY A 5 -1.18 -6.18 -7.09
N ILE A 6 -2.37 -6.24 -6.46
CA ILE A 6 -2.91 -7.45 -5.83
C ILE A 6 -3.96 -8.03 -6.78
N ARG A 7 -3.73 -9.26 -7.22
CA ARG A 7 -4.49 -9.92 -8.28
C ARG A 7 -5.30 -11.07 -7.70
N GLY A 8 -5.41 -12.18 -8.43
CA GLY A 8 -6.14 -13.39 -8.01
C GLY A 8 -7.67 -13.28 -8.03
N ASP A 9 -8.24 -12.17 -7.55
CA ASP A 9 -9.67 -11.98 -7.32
C ASP A 9 -10.29 -13.18 -6.58
N ARG A 10 -9.59 -13.61 -5.52
CA ARG A 10 -9.86 -14.86 -4.81
C ARG A 10 -9.96 -14.65 -3.31
N THR A 11 -10.88 -15.40 -2.70
CA THR A 11 -10.93 -15.63 -1.26
C THR A 11 -10.45 -17.03 -0.96
N TYR A 12 -9.67 -17.19 0.10
CA TYR A 12 -9.18 -18.49 0.57
C TYR A 12 -9.94 -18.87 1.84
N ASP A 13 -10.65 -20.00 1.80
CA ASP A 13 -11.43 -20.49 2.95
C ASP A 13 -10.50 -20.89 4.10
N ALA A 14 -11.04 -20.83 5.33
CA ALA A 14 -10.30 -21.24 6.52
C ALA A 14 -9.81 -22.69 6.38
N GLY A 15 -8.53 -22.93 6.70
CA GLY A 15 -7.90 -24.24 6.55
C GLY A 15 -7.30 -24.51 5.16
N THR A 16 -7.43 -23.58 4.20
CA THR A 16 -6.76 -23.69 2.91
C THR A 16 -5.23 -23.65 3.08
N VAL A 17 -4.54 -24.64 2.52
CA VAL A 17 -3.08 -24.63 2.43
C VAL A 17 -2.68 -23.78 1.22
N LEU A 18 -2.12 -22.60 1.48
CA LEU A 18 -1.65 -21.70 0.43
C LEU A 18 -0.38 -22.26 -0.22
N THR A 19 -0.40 -22.37 -1.54
CA THR A 19 0.78 -22.79 -2.31
C THR A 19 1.57 -21.59 -2.83
N ARG A 20 2.82 -21.82 -3.24
CA ARG A 20 3.61 -20.82 -3.97
C ARG A 20 2.89 -20.31 -5.23
N LYS A 21 2.17 -21.19 -5.94
CA LYS A 21 1.40 -20.82 -7.12
C LYS A 21 0.28 -19.83 -6.79
N ASP A 22 -0.38 -20.01 -5.65
CA ASP A 22 -1.41 -19.08 -5.18
C ASP A 22 -0.81 -17.69 -4.94
N VAL A 23 0.28 -17.59 -4.16
CA VAL A 23 0.93 -16.28 -3.90
C VAL A 23 1.44 -15.61 -5.18
N LEU A 24 1.99 -16.37 -6.13
CA LEU A 24 2.44 -15.82 -7.43
C LEU A 24 1.26 -15.43 -8.33
N THR A 25 0.08 -16.03 -8.14
CA THR A 25 -1.14 -15.61 -8.84
C THR A 25 -1.67 -14.30 -8.26
N GLU A 26 -1.59 -14.12 -6.94
CA GLU A 26 -1.94 -12.86 -6.27
C GLU A 26 -0.95 -11.72 -6.57
N LEU A 27 0.34 -12.02 -6.72
CA LEU A 27 1.41 -11.04 -6.92
C LEU A 27 2.26 -11.37 -8.17
N PRO A 28 1.71 -11.25 -9.39
CA PRO A 28 2.32 -11.80 -10.60
C PRO A 28 3.43 -10.91 -11.21
N PHE A 29 3.59 -9.67 -10.74
CA PHE A 29 4.41 -8.66 -11.44
C PHE A 29 5.90 -8.72 -11.13
N GLY A 30 6.32 -9.50 -10.14
CA GLY A 30 7.73 -9.56 -9.73
C GLY A 30 8.24 -8.27 -9.07
N ASN A 31 7.34 -7.40 -8.62
CA ASN A 31 7.70 -6.18 -7.89
C ASN A 31 8.48 -6.51 -6.60
N VAL A 32 9.38 -5.61 -6.23
CA VAL A 32 10.19 -5.69 -5.01
C VAL A 32 9.79 -4.61 -4.01
N THR A 33 9.99 -4.86 -2.72
CA THR A 33 9.68 -3.90 -1.66
C THR A 33 10.85 -2.94 -1.43
N VAL A 34 10.66 -1.66 -1.75
CA VAL A 34 11.62 -0.58 -1.49
C VAL A 34 11.24 0.19 -0.23
N LEU A 35 12.21 0.88 0.36
CA LEU A 35 12.02 1.71 1.54
C LEU A 35 12.38 3.16 1.23
N LEU A 36 11.40 4.05 1.44
CA LEU A 36 11.54 5.49 1.22
C LEU A 36 11.45 6.23 2.55
N GLU A 37 12.18 7.32 2.66
CA GLU A 37 12.04 8.32 3.72
C GLU A 37 11.41 9.58 3.12
N MET A 38 10.24 9.97 3.63
CA MET A 38 9.34 10.93 2.99
C MET A 38 8.76 11.93 3.98
N SER A 39 8.45 13.15 3.53
CA SER A 39 7.70 14.11 4.35
C SER A 39 6.24 13.66 4.52
N GLY A 40 5.59 14.07 5.61
CA GLY A 40 4.17 13.81 5.80
C GLY A 40 3.31 14.46 4.71
N ALA A 41 3.75 15.58 4.14
CA ALA A 41 3.10 16.19 2.99
C ALA A 41 3.10 15.27 1.75
N ASP A 42 4.22 14.62 1.46
CA ASP A 42 4.30 13.67 0.34
C ASP A 42 3.50 12.39 0.62
N VAL A 43 3.46 11.92 1.87
CA VAL A 43 2.59 10.80 2.28
C VAL A 43 1.12 11.14 2.03
N LEU A 44 0.68 12.35 2.41
CA LEU A 44 -0.67 12.82 2.14
C LEU A 44 -0.95 12.90 0.64
N ALA A 45 -0.04 13.47 -0.14
CA ALA A 45 -0.18 13.57 -1.59
C ALA A 45 -0.27 12.20 -2.28
N ALA A 46 0.48 11.20 -1.79
CA ALA A 46 0.38 9.83 -2.27
C ALA A 46 -1.00 9.20 -1.95
N LEU A 47 -1.55 9.44 -0.76
CA LEU A 47 -2.90 8.97 -0.41
C LEU A 47 -3.99 9.66 -1.24
N GLU A 48 -3.87 10.97 -1.46
CA GLU A 48 -4.75 11.75 -2.34
C GLU A 48 -4.74 11.20 -3.78
N ASN A 49 -3.56 10.92 -4.34
CA ASN A 49 -3.45 10.25 -5.64
C ASN A 49 -4.18 8.90 -5.63
N GLY A 50 -3.96 8.10 -4.58
CA GLY A 50 -4.56 6.79 -4.44
C GLY A 50 -6.09 6.79 -4.50
N VAL A 51 -6.74 7.81 -3.94
CA VAL A 51 -8.21 7.93 -3.97
C VAL A 51 -8.75 8.88 -5.05
N SER A 52 -7.88 9.43 -5.91
CA SER A 52 -8.25 10.42 -6.94
C SER A 52 -9.21 9.93 -8.02
N GLN A 53 -9.26 8.61 -8.25
CA GLN A 53 -10.11 7.95 -9.27
C GLN A 53 -10.84 6.74 -8.66
N VAL A 54 -11.28 6.86 -7.42
CA VAL A 54 -11.94 5.75 -6.70
C VAL A 54 -13.22 5.30 -7.38
N GLU A 55 -13.91 6.21 -8.09
CA GLU A 55 -15.12 5.95 -8.86
C GLU A 55 -14.87 5.02 -10.05
N GLU A 56 -13.67 5.11 -10.64
CA GLU A 56 -13.25 4.31 -11.79
C GLU A 56 -12.72 2.93 -11.36
N LYS A 57 -12.68 2.65 -10.05
CA LYS A 57 -12.05 1.46 -9.46
C LYS A 57 -10.62 1.26 -9.96
N ALA A 58 -9.90 2.36 -10.17
CA ALA A 58 -8.56 2.35 -10.71
C ALA A 58 -7.58 1.58 -9.80
N GLY A 59 -6.60 0.89 -10.40
CA GLY A 59 -5.60 0.09 -9.69
C GLY A 59 -4.78 0.88 -8.66
N ARG A 60 -4.75 2.22 -8.77
CA ARG A 60 -4.04 3.11 -7.86
C ARG A 60 -4.55 3.11 -6.42
N PHE A 61 -5.73 2.57 -6.12
CA PHE A 61 -6.27 2.60 -4.75
C PHE A 61 -5.30 1.97 -3.72
N PRO A 62 -4.93 2.64 -2.62
CA PRO A 62 -3.87 2.16 -1.75
C PRO A 62 -4.39 1.16 -0.70
N GLN A 63 -3.76 -0.01 -0.62
CA GLN A 63 -3.81 -0.87 0.56
C GLN A 63 -2.70 -0.49 1.54
N VAL A 64 -3.05 -0.36 2.83
CA VAL A 64 -2.20 0.26 3.86
C VAL A 64 -2.00 -0.61 5.11
N SER A 65 -0.88 -0.37 5.79
CA SER A 65 -0.53 -0.94 7.10
C SER A 65 0.29 0.11 7.88
N GLY A 66 0.20 0.10 9.21
CA GLY A 66 0.88 1.08 10.08
C GLY A 66 0.22 2.47 10.13
N LEU A 67 -0.81 2.70 9.30
CA LEU A 67 -1.63 3.90 9.30
C LEU A 67 -3.10 3.56 9.06
N SER A 68 -3.98 4.51 9.39
CA SER A 68 -5.36 4.54 8.92
C SER A 68 -5.69 5.88 8.30
N PHE A 69 -6.62 5.93 7.36
CA PHE A 69 -7.11 7.19 6.80
C PHE A 69 -8.60 7.16 6.44
N THR A 70 -9.22 8.33 6.47
CA THR A 70 -10.60 8.56 6.05
C THR A 70 -10.60 9.45 4.81
N TYR A 71 -11.41 9.11 3.80
CA TYR A 71 -11.55 9.93 2.60
C TYR A 71 -13.03 10.18 2.24
N ASP A 72 -13.29 11.31 1.57
CA ASP A 72 -14.59 11.71 1.05
C ASP A 72 -14.57 11.59 -0.48
N PRO A 73 -15.26 10.60 -1.08
CA PRO A 73 -15.29 10.44 -2.53
C PRO A 73 -16.04 11.58 -3.24
N ALA A 74 -16.94 12.29 -2.55
CA ALA A 74 -17.68 13.41 -3.12
C ALA A 74 -16.84 14.69 -3.23
N ALA A 75 -15.71 14.76 -2.51
CA ALA A 75 -14.78 15.87 -2.61
C ALA A 75 -13.96 15.83 -3.91
N ALA A 76 -13.45 17.00 -4.32
CA ALA A 76 -12.61 17.13 -5.50
C ALA A 76 -11.32 16.29 -5.36
N ALA A 77 -10.90 15.64 -6.45
CA ALA A 77 -9.65 14.88 -6.48
C ALA A 77 -8.47 15.78 -6.05
N GLY A 78 -7.62 15.27 -5.15
CA GLY A 78 -6.56 16.05 -4.51
C GLY A 78 -6.96 16.74 -3.21
N SER A 79 -8.23 16.64 -2.79
CA SER A 79 -8.72 17.11 -1.49
C SER A 79 -9.75 16.13 -0.90
N ARG A 80 -9.55 14.83 -1.14
CA ARG A 80 -10.44 13.76 -0.67
C ARG A 80 -10.05 13.23 0.68
N VAL A 81 -8.78 13.27 1.06
CA VAL A 81 -8.31 12.69 2.32
C VAL A 81 -8.63 13.64 3.47
N VAL A 82 -9.53 13.21 4.35
CA VAL A 82 -10.05 14.00 5.47
C VAL A 82 -9.15 13.86 6.70
N GLU A 83 -8.67 12.65 6.98
CA GLU A 83 -7.86 12.34 8.16
C GLU A 83 -6.85 11.25 7.82
N VAL A 84 -5.64 11.37 8.36
CA VAL A 84 -4.62 10.32 8.33
C VAL A 84 -4.04 10.17 9.74
N MET A 85 -4.03 8.94 10.25
CA MET A 85 -3.53 8.58 11.57
C MET A 85 -2.38 7.58 11.45
N ILE A 86 -1.24 7.87 12.08
CA ILE A 86 -0.05 7.02 12.10
C ILE A 86 0.36 6.80 13.56
N GLY A 87 0.35 5.54 14.01
CA GLY A 87 0.65 5.21 15.41
C GLY A 87 -0.24 5.93 16.42
N GLY A 88 -1.53 6.11 16.10
CA GLY A 88 -2.51 6.79 16.95
C GLY A 88 -2.42 8.32 16.97
N LYS A 89 -1.56 8.93 16.15
CA LYS A 89 -1.41 10.39 16.03
C LYS A 89 -1.77 10.86 14.64
N ALA A 90 -2.35 12.06 14.54
CA ALA A 90 -2.58 12.69 13.26
C ALA A 90 -1.26 12.86 12.49
N LEU A 91 -1.34 12.70 11.17
CA LEU A 91 -0.22 12.95 10.26
C LEU A 91 0.29 14.39 10.42
N ASP A 92 1.58 14.51 10.68
CA ASP A 92 2.28 15.79 10.70
C ASP A 92 2.96 15.99 9.35
N LYS A 93 2.52 17.00 8.59
CA LYS A 93 3.03 17.26 7.23
C LYS A 93 4.52 17.60 7.21
N ALA A 94 5.06 18.16 8.29
CA ALA A 94 6.46 18.55 8.39
C ALA A 94 7.36 17.41 8.91
N LYS A 95 6.78 16.35 9.48
CA LYS A 95 7.52 15.21 9.99
C LYS A 95 7.92 14.25 8.86
N THR A 96 9.05 13.58 9.05
CA THR A 96 9.53 12.52 8.16
C THR A 96 9.03 11.14 8.59
N TYR A 97 8.64 10.32 7.62
CA TYR A 97 8.14 8.96 7.78
C TYR A 97 8.91 7.99 6.89
N LYS A 98 9.08 6.75 7.37
CA LYS A 98 9.58 5.65 6.55
C LYS A 98 8.39 4.91 5.94
N VAL A 99 8.42 4.76 4.62
CA VAL A 99 7.33 4.16 3.84
C VAL A 99 7.89 2.99 3.05
N ALA A 100 7.41 1.79 3.37
CA ALA A 100 7.64 0.61 2.55
C ALA A 100 6.60 0.56 1.43
N THR A 101 7.03 0.44 0.18
CA THR A 101 6.15 0.36 -1.00
C THR A 101 6.79 -0.52 -2.07
N ASN A 102 6.07 -0.80 -3.15
CA ASN A 102 6.64 -1.48 -4.30
C ASN A 102 7.41 -0.51 -5.21
N ASP A 103 8.41 -1.05 -5.91
CA ASP A 103 9.28 -0.32 -6.83
C ASP A 103 8.50 0.37 -7.97
N TYR A 104 7.44 -0.25 -8.49
CA TYR A 104 6.56 0.35 -9.49
C TYR A 104 5.96 1.70 -9.01
N MET A 105 5.35 1.72 -7.82
CA MET A 105 4.81 2.93 -7.21
C MET A 105 5.92 3.93 -6.87
N ALA A 106 7.05 3.47 -6.33
CA ALA A 106 8.19 4.33 -6.01
C ALA A 106 8.76 5.04 -7.24
N GLY A 107 8.71 4.39 -8.41
CA GLY A 107 9.05 4.98 -9.71
C GLY A 107 8.02 5.97 -10.25
N GLY A 108 6.87 6.14 -9.59
CA GLY A 108 5.77 7.00 -10.01
C GLY A 108 4.64 6.30 -10.78
N GLY A 109 4.64 4.97 -10.83
CA GLY A 109 3.54 4.17 -11.39
C GLY A 109 2.19 4.53 -10.74
N ASP A 110 1.08 4.29 -11.44
CA ASP A 110 -0.28 4.64 -10.98
C ASP A 110 -0.47 6.12 -10.57
N GLY A 111 0.38 7.03 -11.08
CA GLY A 111 0.31 8.46 -10.77
C GLY A 111 0.96 8.85 -9.44
N TYR A 112 1.68 7.94 -8.77
CA TYR A 112 2.33 8.17 -7.48
C TYR A 112 3.60 9.04 -7.58
N ALA A 113 3.52 10.18 -8.28
CA ALA A 113 4.63 11.10 -8.48
C ALA A 113 5.25 11.60 -7.15
N ALA A 114 4.43 11.78 -6.11
CA ALA A 114 4.90 12.18 -4.78
C ALA A 114 5.91 11.19 -4.16
N LEU A 115 5.82 9.89 -4.49
CA LEU A 115 6.76 8.89 -3.98
C LEU A 115 8.19 9.12 -4.48
N LYS A 116 8.35 9.75 -5.65
CA LYS A 116 9.67 10.08 -6.23
C LYS A 116 10.42 11.15 -5.45
N ASN A 117 9.73 11.91 -4.59
CA ASN A 117 10.35 12.91 -3.71
C ASN A 117 11.05 12.26 -2.50
N GLY A 118 10.74 10.99 -2.21
CA GLY A 118 11.31 10.28 -1.08
C GLY A 118 12.80 10.00 -1.23
N LYS A 119 13.55 10.16 -0.14
CA LYS A 119 14.93 9.68 -0.06
C LYS A 119 14.92 8.16 -0.01
N VAL A 120 15.56 7.51 -0.98
CA VAL A 120 15.62 6.05 -1.05
C VAL A 120 16.56 5.54 0.04
N LEU A 121 16.04 4.70 0.94
CA LEU A 121 16.81 4.01 1.98
C LEU A 121 17.16 2.57 1.58
N ILE A 122 16.26 1.91 0.84
CA ILE A 122 16.48 0.60 0.22
C ILE A 122 15.92 0.70 -1.19
N ASP A 123 16.79 0.57 -2.19
CA ASP A 123 16.39 0.53 -3.61
C ASP A 123 16.09 -0.90 -4.07
N ALA A 124 15.73 -1.05 -5.35
CA ALA A 124 15.39 -2.35 -5.93
C ALA A 124 16.54 -3.37 -5.90
N SER A 125 17.81 -2.93 -5.89
CA SER A 125 18.98 -3.81 -5.85
C SER A 125 19.19 -4.44 -4.47
N GLY A 126 18.80 -3.73 -3.41
CA GLY A 126 18.81 -4.23 -2.03
C GLY A 126 17.47 -4.79 -1.54
N ALA A 127 16.45 -4.79 -2.39
CA ALA A 127 15.09 -5.17 -2.04
C ALA A 127 14.81 -6.68 -2.20
N THR A 128 13.71 -7.13 -1.60
CA THR A 128 13.21 -8.49 -1.77
C THR A 128 11.90 -8.48 -2.55
N LEU A 129 11.66 -9.53 -3.34
CA LEU A 129 10.39 -9.77 -4.01
C LEU A 129 9.24 -9.74 -3.00
N MET A 130 8.18 -8.99 -3.34
CA MET A 130 6.98 -8.93 -2.51
C MET A 130 6.37 -10.31 -2.29
N ALA A 131 6.31 -11.14 -3.34
CA ALA A 131 5.79 -12.49 -3.25
C ALA A 131 6.58 -13.35 -2.25
N THR A 132 7.92 -13.23 -2.24
CA THR A 132 8.76 -13.91 -1.25
C THR A 132 8.47 -13.42 0.16
N MET A 133 8.40 -12.11 0.38
CA MET A 133 8.07 -11.56 1.70
C MET A 133 6.71 -12.05 2.22
N VAL A 134 5.70 -12.17 1.35
CA VAL A 134 4.38 -12.71 1.73
C VAL A 134 4.46 -14.20 2.06
N MET A 135 5.17 -15.00 1.24
CA MET A 135 5.37 -16.42 1.52
C MET A 135 6.09 -16.64 2.86
N ASP A 136 7.16 -15.89 3.11
CA ASP A 136 7.94 -15.99 4.35
C ASP A 136 7.10 -15.58 5.56
N TYR A 137 6.28 -14.53 5.43
CA TYR A 137 5.35 -14.13 6.49
C TYR A 137 4.33 -15.21 6.79
N ILE A 138 3.70 -15.81 5.77
CA ILE A 138 2.72 -16.89 5.95
C ILE A 138 3.37 -18.10 6.62
N ALA A 139 4.57 -18.51 6.17
CA ALA A 139 5.28 -19.64 6.74
C ALA A 139 5.65 -19.41 8.22
N ALA A 140 6.08 -18.19 8.57
CA ALA A 140 6.47 -17.85 9.94
C ALA A 140 5.29 -17.63 10.89
N ASN A 141 4.10 -17.31 10.37
CA ASN A 141 2.94 -16.89 11.18
C ASN A 141 1.72 -17.81 10.99
N ALA A 142 1.89 -19.01 10.44
CA ALA A 142 0.80 -19.94 10.25
C ALA A 142 0.20 -20.39 11.61
N PRO A 143 -1.15 -20.44 11.74
CA PRO A 143 -2.16 -20.04 10.75
C PRO A 143 -2.35 -18.51 10.66
N VAL A 144 -2.47 -17.99 9.43
CA VAL A 144 -2.80 -16.58 9.18
C VAL A 144 -4.32 -16.36 9.10
N ALA A 145 -4.81 -15.27 9.69
CA ALA A 145 -6.24 -14.90 9.69
C ALA A 145 -6.43 -13.38 9.66
N PRO A 146 -6.07 -12.70 8.55
CA PRO A 146 -6.20 -11.24 8.43
C PRO A 146 -7.67 -10.79 8.51
N LYS A 147 -7.90 -9.61 9.08
CA LYS A 147 -9.24 -9.00 9.22
C LYS A 147 -9.27 -7.60 8.62
N VAL A 148 -10.46 -7.16 8.21
CA VAL A 148 -10.70 -5.75 7.87
C VAL A 148 -10.78 -4.97 9.18
N GLU A 149 -9.72 -4.22 9.48
CA GLU A 149 -9.57 -3.47 10.74
C GLU A 149 -10.07 -2.01 10.64
N GLY A 150 -10.72 -1.63 9.54
CA GLY A 150 -11.15 -0.25 9.31
C GLY A 150 -9.97 0.72 9.11
N ARG A 151 -8.85 0.24 8.55
CA ARG A 151 -7.70 1.09 8.22
C ARG A 151 -8.02 2.15 7.15
N ILE A 152 -9.00 1.89 6.31
CA ILE A 152 -9.45 2.81 5.27
C ILE A 152 -10.95 2.98 5.44
N LYS A 153 -11.42 4.23 5.53
CA LYS A 153 -12.83 4.56 5.76
C LYS A 153 -13.29 5.61 4.76
N THR A 154 -14.55 5.50 4.34
CA THR A 154 -15.25 6.58 3.64
C THR A 154 -15.99 7.44 4.66
N LYS A 155 -16.02 8.75 4.44
CA LYS A 155 -16.89 9.67 5.18
C LYS A 155 -18.35 9.47 4.80
#